data_AF-A0A2Z6S5M7-F1
#
_entry.id   AF-A0A2Z6S5M7-F1
#
_cell.length_a   1.000
_cell.length_b   1.000
_cell.length_c   1.000
_cell.angle_alpha   90.00
_cell.angle_beta   90.00
_cell.angle_gamma   90.00
#
_symmetry.space_group_name_H-M   'P 1'
#
loop_
_entity.id
_entity.type
_entity.pdbx_description
1 polymer ?
#
loop_
_entity_poly.entity_id
_entity_poly.type
_entity_poly.pdbx_seq_one_letter_code
_entity_poly.pdbx_strand_id
1 'polypeptide(L)'
;MCEFIYGVRTKSGERYSRASLKNAVALISRHLKDTIPQWNYNLLDKNNFPKLHATLDGTLKEMKKLGIGAAKPHEGLTNEELRLILDHDAMSPNNPEGLLRRVFLWICLLGCSRGGEHYNLLINQFEDTDNGFILKKFHQKNDQEGLEGNQYTFEIPFPSDVKGKAEPNADICKYISMRPSDYITKEFYLGISTNTAAISKGNWYYDRALGEKQIRGMFREICIACGIDISGRNISNHSGRDTVIQSIFDAGNEEIEAMAISGHNSSTGVHNYLKVTKEKKRKILGSVIQRLTERTSDINSKAEIQYDNEVQHDNEVQYDNNMQHDEIALSGFSKASELLKNKNKRPLQETSTNKNINVNNNKKKKRKKIIINKYYYNNCSIYNN
;
A
#
# COMPACT_ATOMS: atom_id res chain seq x y z
N MET A 1 -7.02 -18.49 28.83
CA MET A 1 -6.35 -17.69 27.78
C MET A 1 -5.94 -18.52 26.56
N CYS A 2 -5.23 -19.65 26.71
CA CYS A 2 -4.86 -20.54 25.59
C CYS A 2 -6.09 -20.99 24.77
N GLU A 3 -7.13 -21.47 25.44
CA GLU A 3 -8.40 -21.87 24.79
C GLU A 3 -9.05 -20.73 24.00
N PHE A 4 -8.99 -19.51 24.53
CA PHE A 4 -9.48 -18.32 23.84
C PHE A 4 -8.71 -18.09 22.54
N ILE A 5 -7.37 -18.07 22.59
CA ILE A 5 -6.54 -17.83 21.40
C ILE A 5 -6.78 -18.88 20.31
N TYR A 6 -6.90 -20.14 20.70
CA TYR A 6 -7.11 -21.22 19.74
C TYR A 6 -8.55 -21.29 19.22
N GLY A 7 -9.54 -21.00 20.07
CA GLY A 7 -10.97 -21.16 19.77
C GLY A 7 -11.67 -19.92 19.23
N VAL A 8 -11.07 -18.72 19.32
CA VAL A 8 -11.72 -17.46 18.92
C VAL A 8 -11.93 -17.40 17.41
N ARG A 9 -13.16 -17.07 17.00
CA ARG A 9 -13.56 -16.95 15.58
C ARG A 9 -14.34 -15.68 15.31
N THR A 10 -14.29 -15.24 14.05
CA THR A 10 -15.16 -14.18 13.53
C THR A 10 -16.62 -14.65 13.57
N LYS A 11 -17.55 -13.73 13.28
CA LYS A 11 -18.96 -14.11 13.15
C LYS A 11 -19.23 -15.09 12.01
N SER A 12 -18.40 -15.06 10.95
CA SER A 12 -18.43 -16.02 9.84
C SER A 12 -17.82 -17.37 10.20
N GLY A 13 -17.28 -17.55 11.42
CA GLY A 13 -16.62 -18.79 11.84
C GLY A 13 -15.15 -18.89 11.40
N GLU A 14 -14.59 -17.86 10.77
CA GLU A 14 -13.21 -17.82 10.31
C GLU A 14 -12.23 -17.46 11.44
N ARG A 15 -10.95 -17.77 11.24
CA ARG A 15 -9.88 -17.34 12.17
C ARG A 15 -9.64 -15.84 12.05
N TYR A 16 -9.35 -15.17 13.16
CA TYR A 16 -8.88 -13.78 13.14
C TYR A 16 -7.48 -13.66 12.55
N SER A 17 -7.12 -12.47 12.08
CA SER A 17 -5.77 -12.19 11.55
C SER A 17 -4.68 -12.37 12.63
N ARG A 18 -3.44 -12.59 12.17
CA ARG A 18 -2.26 -12.72 13.05
C ARG A 18 -2.07 -11.50 13.95
N ALA A 19 -2.27 -10.30 13.40
CA ALA A 19 -2.17 -9.05 14.14
C ALA A 19 -3.30 -8.91 15.18
N SER A 20 -4.54 -9.28 14.81
CA SER A 20 -5.68 -9.23 15.72
C SER A 20 -5.49 -10.13 16.94
N LEU A 21 -4.95 -11.34 16.77
CA LEU A 21 -4.67 -12.25 17.88
C LEU A 21 -3.60 -11.69 18.82
N LYS A 22 -2.48 -11.18 18.27
CA LYS A 22 -1.44 -10.52 19.08
C LYS A 22 -1.99 -9.32 19.85
N ASN A 23 -2.76 -8.46 19.17
CA ASN A 23 -3.37 -7.28 19.78
C ASN A 23 -4.37 -7.66 20.87
N ALA A 24 -5.14 -8.73 20.70
CA ALA A 24 -6.05 -9.21 21.73
C ALA A 24 -5.30 -9.59 23.02
N VAL A 25 -4.19 -10.33 22.91
CA VAL A 25 -3.34 -10.67 24.07
C VAL A 25 -2.75 -9.42 24.71
N ALA A 26 -2.21 -8.50 23.90
CA ALA A 26 -1.62 -7.26 24.39
C ALA A 26 -2.64 -6.38 25.12
N LEU A 27 -3.85 -6.23 24.56
CA LEU A 27 -4.93 -5.46 25.18
C LEU A 27 -5.40 -6.08 26.50
N ILE A 28 -5.52 -7.40 26.56
CA ILE A 28 -5.85 -8.09 27.82
C ILE A 28 -4.72 -7.89 28.83
N SER A 29 -3.46 -8.01 28.41
CA SER A 29 -2.30 -7.78 29.28
C SER A 29 -2.29 -6.37 29.85
N ARG A 30 -2.56 -5.35 29.01
CA ARG A 30 -2.69 -3.96 29.44
C ARG A 30 -3.86 -3.78 30.41
N HIS A 31 -5.02 -4.34 30.09
CA HIS A 31 -6.19 -4.25 30.97
C HIS A 31 -5.93 -4.85 32.35
N LEU A 32 -5.24 -5.99 32.44
CA LEU A 32 -4.86 -6.59 33.72
C LEU A 32 -3.92 -5.67 34.51
N LYS A 33 -2.92 -5.09 33.84
CA LYS A 33 -1.99 -4.12 34.44
C LYS A 33 -2.72 -2.87 34.97
N ASP A 34 -3.68 -2.36 34.20
CA ASP A 34 -4.43 -1.15 34.56
C ASP A 34 -5.48 -1.41 35.66
N THR A 35 -5.94 -2.66 35.83
CA THR A 35 -7.06 -2.99 36.74
C THR A 35 -6.61 -3.65 38.04
N ILE A 36 -5.45 -4.32 38.06
CA ILE A 36 -4.96 -5.08 39.21
C ILE A 36 -3.65 -4.42 39.70
N PRO A 37 -3.67 -3.71 40.85
CA PRO A 37 -2.53 -2.91 41.32
C PRO A 37 -1.19 -3.65 41.43
N GLN A 38 -1.23 -4.93 41.78
CA GLN A 38 -0.05 -5.79 41.95
C GLN A 38 0.36 -6.55 40.68
N TRP A 39 -0.33 -6.33 39.55
CA TRP A 39 -0.05 -7.05 38.31
C TRP A 39 1.15 -6.48 37.56
N ASN A 40 2.30 -7.15 37.72
CA ASN A 40 3.56 -6.77 37.06
C ASN A 40 3.95 -7.69 35.90
N TYR A 41 3.01 -8.48 35.40
CA TYR A 41 3.28 -9.47 34.36
C TYR A 41 2.83 -9.01 32.97
N ASN A 42 3.58 -9.38 31.94
CA ASN A 42 3.16 -9.24 30.55
C ASN A 42 2.72 -10.61 30.00
N LEU A 43 1.48 -10.75 29.54
CA LEU A 43 0.97 -12.02 29.01
C LEU A 43 1.73 -12.51 27.76
N LEU A 44 2.47 -11.64 27.08
CA LEU A 44 3.33 -12.00 25.94
C LEU A 44 4.73 -12.48 26.36
N ASP A 45 5.08 -12.37 27.64
CA ASP A 45 6.37 -12.83 28.13
C ASP A 45 6.45 -14.36 28.13
N LYS A 46 7.44 -14.89 27.42
CA LYS A 46 7.70 -16.32 27.30
C LYS A 46 8.13 -16.94 28.62
N ASN A 47 8.82 -16.20 29.49
CA ASN A 47 9.35 -16.74 30.75
C ASN A 47 8.23 -16.90 31.78
N ASN A 48 7.37 -15.89 31.89
CA ASN A 48 6.23 -15.89 32.81
C ASN A 48 5.05 -16.74 32.31
N PHE A 49 4.83 -16.81 30.99
CA PHE A 49 3.71 -17.56 30.39
C PHE A 49 4.13 -18.46 29.22
N PRO A 50 5.02 -19.46 29.44
CA PRO A 50 5.58 -20.29 28.37
C PRO A 50 4.49 -21.04 27.58
N LYS A 51 3.47 -21.56 28.27
CA LYS A 51 2.34 -22.28 27.65
C LYS A 51 1.49 -21.37 26.76
N LEU A 52 1.22 -20.14 27.20
CA LEU A 52 0.47 -19.16 26.40
C LEU A 52 1.29 -18.71 25.19
N HIS A 53 2.57 -18.42 25.39
CA HIS A 53 3.47 -18.05 24.31
C HIS A 53 3.55 -19.17 23.25
N ALA A 54 3.77 -20.42 23.65
CA ALA A 54 3.80 -21.57 22.75
C ALA A 54 2.47 -21.76 21.99
N THR A 55 1.34 -21.58 22.67
CA THR A 55 0.01 -21.67 22.03
C THR A 55 -0.18 -20.58 20.97
N LEU A 56 0.15 -19.34 21.31
CA LEU A 56 0.04 -18.21 20.39
C LEU A 56 0.98 -18.39 19.20
N ASP A 57 2.25 -18.66 19.44
CA ASP A 57 3.26 -18.87 18.39
C ASP A 57 2.89 -20.04 17.46
N GLY A 58 2.49 -21.18 18.03
CA GLY A 58 2.02 -22.35 17.28
C GLY A 58 0.81 -22.03 16.40
N THR A 59 -0.19 -21.34 16.95
CA THR A 59 -1.39 -20.91 16.19
C THR A 59 -1.00 -19.98 15.04
N LEU A 60 -0.10 -19.03 15.28
CA LEU A 60 0.36 -18.09 14.25
C LEU A 60 1.20 -18.77 13.16
N LYS A 61 2.00 -19.79 13.50
CA LYS A 61 2.76 -20.61 12.56
C LYS A 61 1.83 -21.47 11.69
N GLU A 62 0.84 -22.13 12.30
CA GLU A 62 -0.17 -22.92 11.59
C GLU A 62 -0.93 -22.04 10.59
N MET A 63 -1.40 -20.87 11.03
CA MET A 63 -2.07 -19.91 10.13
C MET A 63 -1.19 -19.51 8.94
N LYS A 64 0.11 -19.28 9.17
CA LYS A 64 1.06 -18.96 8.09
C LYS A 64 1.16 -20.11 7.08
N LYS A 65 1.26 -21.36 7.57
CA LYS A 65 1.35 -22.56 6.73
C LYS A 65 0.11 -22.75 5.88
N LEU A 66 -1.07 -22.48 6.45
CA LEU A 66 -2.35 -22.59 5.77
C LEU A 66 -2.66 -21.37 4.86
N GLY A 67 -1.80 -20.35 4.82
CA GLY A 67 -2.05 -19.11 4.09
C GLY A 67 -3.19 -18.24 4.67
N ILE A 68 -3.68 -18.56 5.87
CA ILE A 68 -4.82 -17.89 6.49
C ILE A 68 -4.38 -16.56 7.10
N GLY A 69 -5.09 -15.48 6.78
CA GLY A 69 -4.86 -14.17 7.37
C GLY A 69 -3.52 -13.55 6.96
N ALA A 70 -2.98 -13.93 5.79
CA ALA A 70 -1.93 -13.17 5.14
C ALA A 70 -2.46 -11.75 4.87
N ALA A 71 -1.80 -10.75 5.47
CA ALA A 71 -2.17 -9.37 5.22
C ALA A 71 -1.92 -9.09 3.73
N LYS A 72 -2.94 -8.58 3.03
CA LYS A 72 -2.73 -7.98 1.72
C LYS A 72 -1.99 -6.66 1.96
N PRO A 73 -0.71 -6.53 1.56
CA PRO A 73 -0.03 -5.26 1.71
C PRO A 73 -0.79 -4.19 0.94
N HIS A 74 -0.70 -2.94 1.38
CA HIS A 74 -1.12 -1.83 0.53
C HIS A 74 -0.34 -1.90 -0.78
N GLU A 75 -1.00 -1.47 -1.84
CA GLU A 75 -0.42 -1.44 -3.17
C GLU A 75 -0.45 -0.01 -3.67
N GLY A 76 0.71 0.50 -4.09
CA GLY A 76 0.80 1.78 -4.78
C GLY A 76 0.28 1.67 -6.21
N LEU A 77 0.21 2.83 -6.87
CA LEU A 77 -0.05 2.95 -8.29
C LEU A 77 1.27 2.89 -9.07
N THR A 78 1.17 2.51 -10.33
CA THR A 78 2.26 2.65 -11.31
C THR A 78 2.32 4.08 -11.84
N ASN A 79 3.43 4.45 -12.48
CA ASN A 79 3.56 5.76 -13.11
C ASN A 79 2.55 5.94 -14.25
N GLU A 80 2.23 4.88 -14.98
CA GLU A 80 1.24 4.86 -16.05
C GLU A 80 -0.16 5.10 -15.50
N GLU A 81 -0.54 4.44 -14.40
CA GLU A 81 -1.82 4.69 -13.71
C GLU A 81 -1.91 6.13 -13.18
N LEU A 82 -0.83 6.68 -12.63
CA LEU A 82 -0.80 8.07 -12.19
C LEU A 82 -1.01 9.05 -13.34
N ARG A 83 -0.36 8.84 -14.49
CA ARG A 83 -0.57 9.67 -15.69
C ARG A 83 -2.03 9.60 -16.15
N LEU A 84 -2.60 8.39 -16.24
CA LEU A 84 -4.01 8.20 -16.59
C LEU A 84 -4.95 8.93 -15.63
N ILE A 85 -4.69 8.90 -14.32
CA ILE A 85 -5.49 9.64 -13.34
C ILE A 85 -5.38 11.15 -13.58
N LEU A 86 -4.16 11.67 -13.71
CA LEU A 86 -3.92 13.11 -13.84
C LEU A 86 -4.54 13.70 -15.11
N ASP A 87 -4.59 12.93 -16.19
CA ASP A 87 -5.16 13.34 -17.47
C ASP A 87 -6.68 13.10 -17.57
N HIS A 88 -7.30 12.48 -16.56
CA HIS A 88 -8.72 12.11 -16.60
C HIS A 88 -9.64 13.30 -16.23
N ASP A 89 -10.78 13.43 -16.92
CA ASP A 89 -11.77 14.50 -16.70
C ASP A 89 -12.30 14.56 -15.25
N ALA A 90 -12.35 13.41 -14.58
CA ALA A 90 -12.76 13.30 -13.17
C ALA A 90 -11.80 14.01 -12.19
N MET A 91 -10.61 14.40 -12.64
CA MET A 91 -9.59 15.17 -11.93
C MET A 91 -9.51 16.61 -12.43
N SER A 92 -10.43 17.05 -13.30
CA SER A 92 -10.40 18.38 -13.91
C SER A 92 -10.38 19.49 -12.85
N PRO A 93 -9.46 20.46 -12.94
CA PRO A 93 -9.40 21.58 -12.01
C PRO A 93 -10.55 22.58 -12.21
N ASN A 94 -11.38 22.40 -13.23
CA ASN A 94 -12.43 23.36 -13.63
C ASN A 94 -13.79 23.07 -13.00
N ASN A 95 -13.87 22.11 -12.09
CA ASN A 95 -15.04 21.85 -11.28
C ASN A 95 -14.63 21.53 -9.83
N PRO A 96 -15.52 21.74 -8.84
CA PRO A 96 -15.16 21.59 -7.43
C PRO A 96 -14.73 20.18 -7.04
N GLU A 97 -15.34 19.15 -7.61
CA GLU A 97 -15.02 17.77 -7.25
C GLU A 97 -13.67 17.33 -7.81
N GLY A 98 -13.42 17.63 -9.08
CA GLY A 98 -12.14 17.33 -9.74
C GLY A 98 -10.97 18.08 -9.11
N LEU A 99 -11.15 19.37 -8.79
CA LEU A 99 -10.11 20.16 -8.13
C LEU A 99 -9.79 19.61 -6.73
N LEU A 100 -10.81 19.28 -5.92
CA LEU A 100 -10.60 18.67 -4.59
C LEU A 100 -9.83 17.35 -4.70
N ARG A 101 -10.21 16.48 -5.64
CA ARG A 101 -9.54 15.19 -5.87
C ARG A 101 -8.09 15.40 -6.30
N ARG A 102 -7.83 16.36 -7.20
CA ARG A 102 -6.49 16.66 -7.71
C ARG A 102 -5.57 17.19 -6.61
N VAL A 103 -6.04 18.14 -5.81
CA VAL A 103 -5.32 18.65 -4.64
C VAL A 103 -5.05 17.54 -3.61
N PHE A 104 -6.05 16.71 -3.31
CA PHE A 104 -5.86 15.58 -2.41
C PHE A 104 -4.77 14.62 -2.90
N LEU A 105 -4.77 14.30 -4.20
CA LEU A 105 -3.75 13.45 -4.82
C LEU A 105 -2.35 14.08 -4.69
N TRP A 106 -2.19 15.38 -4.95
CA TRP A 106 -0.91 16.07 -4.78
C TRP A 106 -0.40 16.00 -3.35
N ILE A 107 -1.27 16.19 -2.36
CA ILE A 107 -0.88 16.12 -0.94
C ILE A 107 -0.53 14.68 -0.53
N CYS A 108 -1.17 13.67 -1.13
CA CYS A 108 -0.76 12.27 -0.98
C CYS A 108 0.65 12.02 -1.52
N LEU A 109 0.92 12.48 -2.75
CA LEU A 109 2.17 12.22 -3.47
C LEU A 109 3.30 13.08 -2.92
N LEU A 110 3.19 14.40 -3.02
CA LEU A 110 4.25 15.35 -2.64
C LEU A 110 4.40 15.45 -1.12
N GLY A 111 3.30 15.44 -0.38
CA GLY A 111 3.33 15.52 1.08
C GLY A 111 3.70 14.19 1.77
N CYS A 112 3.89 13.09 1.02
CA CYS A 112 4.10 11.75 1.58
C CYS A 112 3.14 11.43 2.74
N SER A 113 1.89 11.92 2.68
CA SER A 113 1.02 11.96 3.84
C SER A 113 0.58 10.56 4.26
N ARG A 114 0.58 10.28 5.57
CA ARG A 114 0.01 9.03 6.09
C ARG A 114 -1.51 9.11 5.99
N GLY A 115 -2.18 7.96 5.88
CA GLY A 115 -3.64 7.92 5.75
C GLY A 115 -4.39 8.60 6.91
N GLY A 116 -3.78 8.73 8.09
CA GLY A 116 -4.30 9.49 9.24
C GLY A 116 -4.07 11.00 9.19
N GLU A 117 -3.02 11.44 8.51
CA GLU A 117 -2.60 12.86 8.48
C GLU A 117 -3.59 13.71 7.67
N HIS A 118 -4.25 13.13 6.67
CA HIS A 118 -5.25 13.86 5.87
C HIS A 118 -6.46 14.35 6.66
N TYR A 119 -6.86 13.66 7.74
CA TYR A 119 -8.08 14.02 8.50
C TYR A 119 -7.90 15.30 9.31
N ASN A 120 -6.68 15.53 9.78
CA ASN A 120 -6.34 16.63 10.68
C ASN A 120 -5.51 17.70 9.96
N LEU A 121 -5.44 17.64 8.62
CA LEU A 121 -4.67 18.58 7.84
C LEU A 121 -5.30 19.96 7.94
N LEU A 122 -4.51 20.95 8.31
CA LEU A 122 -4.93 22.34 8.49
C LEU A 122 -4.36 23.23 7.38
N ILE A 123 -5.06 24.32 7.09
CA ILE A 123 -4.60 25.25 6.05
C ILE A 123 -3.33 26.00 6.40
N ASN A 124 -3.12 26.32 7.69
CA ASN A 124 -1.90 26.98 8.17
C ASN A 124 -0.64 26.07 8.13
N GLN A 125 -0.78 24.82 7.69
CA GLN A 125 0.35 23.94 7.41
C GLN A 125 0.96 24.20 6.03
N PHE A 126 0.28 24.94 5.15
CA PHE A 126 0.78 25.31 3.83
C PHE A 126 1.31 26.74 3.90
N GLU A 127 2.60 26.90 3.65
CA GLU A 127 3.25 28.19 3.44
C GLU A 127 3.53 28.36 1.96
N ASP A 128 3.01 29.44 1.36
CA ASP A 128 3.28 29.79 -0.04
C ASP A 128 4.61 30.54 -0.13
N THR A 129 5.46 30.16 -1.09
CA THR A 129 6.79 30.74 -1.30
C THR A 129 7.04 30.94 -2.78
N ASP A 130 8.04 31.74 -3.14
CA ASP A 130 8.45 31.94 -4.54
C ASP A 130 8.81 30.64 -5.27
N ASN A 131 9.19 29.60 -4.53
CA ASN A 131 9.58 28.30 -5.08
C ASN A 131 8.47 27.24 -5.02
N GLY A 132 7.26 27.60 -4.59
CA GLY A 132 6.14 26.68 -4.36
C GLY A 132 5.80 26.52 -2.87
N PHE A 133 4.91 25.57 -2.55
CA PHE A 133 4.46 25.40 -1.17
C PHE A 133 5.47 24.67 -0.28
N ILE A 134 5.55 25.08 0.99
CA ILE A 134 6.13 24.28 2.06
C ILE A 134 4.99 23.68 2.89
N LEU A 135 4.94 22.34 2.97
CA LEU A 135 4.03 21.64 3.86
C LEU A 135 4.70 21.37 5.22
N LYS A 136 4.22 22.05 6.25
CA LYS A 136 4.66 21.91 7.64
C LYS A 136 3.89 20.81 8.37
N LYS A 137 4.56 19.75 8.80
CA LYS A 137 3.97 18.67 9.60
C LYS A 137 4.24 18.91 11.08
N PHE A 138 3.28 19.54 11.75
CA PHE A 138 3.35 19.83 13.18
C PHE A 138 3.30 18.58 14.08
N HIS A 139 2.68 17.50 13.60
CA HIS A 139 2.59 16.23 14.33
C HIS A 139 3.01 15.07 13.43
N GLN A 140 3.87 14.19 13.95
CA GLN A 140 4.18 12.91 13.33
C GLN A 140 3.89 11.77 14.30
N LYS A 141 3.46 10.62 13.75
CA LYS A 141 3.03 9.44 14.53
C LYS A 141 4.03 8.98 15.61
N ASN A 142 5.33 9.19 15.39
CA ASN A 142 6.39 8.74 16.29
C ASN A 142 7.17 9.92 16.90
N ASP A 143 6.68 11.15 16.71
CA ASP A 143 7.19 12.26 17.50
C ASP A 143 6.60 12.12 18.89
N GLN A 144 7.47 12.00 19.90
CA GLN A 144 7.00 11.87 21.29
C GLN A 144 6.46 13.20 21.83
N GLU A 145 6.68 14.30 21.09
CA GLU A 145 6.29 15.66 21.46
C GLU A 145 6.78 16.05 22.87
N GLY A 146 6.37 17.22 23.36
CA GLY A 146 6.60 17.61 24.75
C GLY A 146 8.10 17.67 25.13
N LEU A 147 8.44 17.23 26.33
CA LEU A 147 9.79 17.35 26.90
C LEU A 147 10.87 16.54 26.14
N GLU A 148 10.46 15.46 25.47
CA GLU A 148 11.37 14.54 24.77
C GLU A 148 11.20 14.60 23.23
N GLY A 149 10.32 15.47 22.75
CA GLY A 149 10.00 15.63 21.34
C GLY A 149 11.00 16.47 20.58
N ASN A 150 10.98 16.32 19.24
CA ASN A 150 11.78 17.18 18.39
C ASN A 150 11.19 18.60 18.37
N GLN A 151 12.04 19.62 18.55
CA GLN A 151 11.60 21.03 18.50
C GLN A 151 11.41 21.54 17.06
N TYR A 152 11.98 20.83 16.07
CA TYR A 152 11.89 21.21 14.68
C TYR A 152 10.63 20.65 14.03
N THR A 153 9.87 21.54 13.39
CA THR A 153 8.76 21.12 12.52
C THR A 153 9.33 20.42 11.31
N PHE A 154 8.76 19.27 10.96
CA PHE A 154 9.16 18.58 9.75
C PHE A 154 8.50 19.25 8.54
N GLU A 155 9.31 19.74 7.62
CA GLU A 155 8.87 20.49 6.46
C GLU A 155 9.12 19.69 5.18
N ILE A 156 8.16 19.74 4.25
CA ILE A 156 8.29 19.14 2.93
C ILE A 156 8.10 20.24 1.88
N PRO A 157 9.17 20.68 1.20
CA PRO A 157 9.05 21.61 0.09
C PRO A 157 8.44 20.90 -1.12
N PHE A 158 7.39 21.48 -1.69
CA PHE A 158 6.82 21.03 -2.96
C PHE A 158 7.64 21.68 -4.09
N PRO A 159 7.94 20.93 -5.16
CA PRO A 159 8.69 21.48 -6.29
C PRO A 159 7.86 22.56 -6.99
N SER A 160 8.53 23.56 -7.56
CA SER A 160 7.89 24.60 -8.36
C SER A 160 7.20 24.00 -9.59
N ASP A 161 6.13 24.63 -10.04
CA ASP A 161 5.38 24.19 -11.20
C ASP A 161 6.21 24.34 -12.49
N VAL A 162 6.11 23.34 -13.37
CA VAL A 162 6.71 23.38 -14.70
C VAL A 162 5.60 23.59 -15.72
N LYS A 163 5.62 24.74 -16.39
CA LYS A 163 4.61 25.12 -17.38
C LYS A 163 4.40 24.03 -18.43
N GLY A 164 3.14 23.69 -18.70
CA GLY A 164 2.77 22.67 -19.69
C GLY A 164 2.94 21.23 -19.21
N LYS A 165 3.21 21.02 -17.91
CA LYS A 165 3.13 19.72 -17.23
C LYS A 165 2.05 19.77 -16.15
N ALA A 166 2.08 18.82 -15.22
CA ALA A 166 1.29 18.92 -14.01
C ALA A 166 1.76 20.11 -13.15
N GLU A 167 0.79 20.93 -12.71
CA GLU A 167 1.00 22.17 -11.96
C GLU A 167 0.36 22.04 -10.56
N PRO A 168 0.98 21.29 -9.62
CA PRO A 168 0.44 21.04 -8.29
C PRO A 168 0.25 22.31 -7.44
N ASN A 169 1.17 23.29 -7.52
CA ASN A 169 1.05 24.51 -6.73
C ASN A 169 -0.13 25.35 -7.24
N ALA A 170 -0.30 25.48 -8.56
CA ALA A 170 -1.44 26.17 -9.17
C ALA A 170 -2.78 25.57 -8.72
N ASP A 171 -2.87 24.25 -8.57
CA ASP A 171 -4.07 23.59 -8.03
C ASP A 171 -4.36 23.92 -6.59
N ILE A 172 -3.32 23.87 -5.76
CA ILE A 172 -3.46 24.17 -4.34
C ILE A 172 -3.85 25.63 -4.17
N CYS A 173 -3.21 26.55 -4.90
CA CYS A 173 -3.59 27.97 -4.96
C CYS A 173 -5.04 28.16 -5.39
N LYS A 174 -5.46 27.51 -6.48
CA LYS A 174 -6.84 27.57 -6.96
C LYS A 174 -7.81 27.02 -5.93
N TYR A 175 -7.48 25.90 -5.28
CA TYR A 175 -8.34 25.34 -4.24
C TYR A 175 -8.49 26.30 -3.05
N ILE A 176 -7.38 26.89 -2.59
CA ILE A 176 -7.37 27.88 -1.51
C ILE A 176 -8.17 29.12 -1.90
N SER A 177 -8.04 29.63 -3.13
CA SER A 177 -8.78 30.81 -3.60
C SER A 177 -10.28 30.57 -3.74
N MET A 178 -10.70 29.32 -3.93
CA MET A 178 -12.11 28.94 -4.02
C MET A 178 -12.74 28.64 -2.66
N ARG A 179 -11.96 28.71 -1.57
CA ARG A 179 -12.50 28.68 -0.20
C ARG A 179 -13.28 29.99 0.06
N PRO A 180 -14.34 29.95 0.87
CA PRO A 180 -15.06 31.17 1.27
C PRO A 180 -14.12 32.20 1.93
N SER A 181 -14.32 33.49 1.66
CA SER A 181 -13.46 34.57 2.18
C SER A 181 -13.55 34.76 3.70
N ASP A 182 -14.72 34.50 4.27
CA ASP A 182 -15.00 34.62 5.72
C ASP A 182 -14.79 33.28 6.45
N TYR A 183 -13.74 32.53 6.09
CA TYR A 183 -13.56 31.17 6.57
C TYR A 183 -13.20 31.12 8.06
N ILE A 184 -14.00 30.41 8.84
CA ILE A 184 -13.70 30.06 10.23
C ILE A 184 -13.04 28.67 10.28
N THR A 185 -13.35 27.80 9.32
CA THR A 185 -12.87 26.42 9.28
C THR A 185 -11.37 26.36 9.01
N LYS A 186 -10.64 25.75 9.95
CA LYS A 186 -9.17 25.59 9.88
C LYS A 186 -8.75 24.37 9.07
N GLU A 187 -9.63 23.38 8.97
CA GLU A 187 -9.41 22.15 8.22
C GLU A 187 -9.18 22.43 6.74
N PHE A 188 -8.18 21.76 6.18
CA PHE A 188 -7.76 21.98 4.81
C PHE A 188 -8.80 21.46 3.81
N TYR A 189 -9.35 20.26 4.01
CA TYR A 189 -10.37 19.72 3.09
C TYR A 189 -11.77 20.21 3.47
N LEU A 190 -12.46 20.89 2.55
CA LEU A 190 -13.79 21.43 2.74
C LEU A 190 -14.86 20.63 2.00
N GLY A 191 -16.09 20.68 2.50
CA GLY A 191 -17.25 20.11 1.82
C GLY A 191 -17.57 20.84 0.51
N ILE A 192 -17.89 20.10 -0.55
CA ILE A 192 -18.30 20.68 -1.84
C ILE A 192 -19.72 21.24 -1.73
N SER A 193 -19.94 22.42 -2.31
CA SER A 193 -21.26 23.04 -2.46
C SER A 193 -22.18 22.14 -3.28
N THR A 194 -23.41 21.92 -2.84
CA THR A 194 -24.42 21.17 -3.62
C THR A 194 -25.35 22.08 -4.41
N ASN A 195 -25.23 23.41 -4.25
CA ASN A 195 -26.06 24.38 -4.94
C ASN A 195 -25.41 24.75 -6.28
N THR A 196 -26.00 24.31 -7.39
CA THR A 196 -25.51 24.57 -8.75
C THR A 196 -25.38 26.06 -9.07
N ALA A 197 -26.33 26.89 -8.64
CA ALA A 197 -26.25 28.34 -8.85
C ALA A 197 -25.11 28.99 -8.06
N ALA A 198 -24.76 28.44 -6.89
CA ALA A 198 -23.60 28.88 -6.12
C ALA A 198 -22.29 28.46 -6.80
N ILE A 199 -22.21 27.21 -7.29
CA ILE A 199 -21.04 26.70 -8.02
C ILE A 199 -20.78 27.54 -9.28
N SER A 200 -21.82 27.85 -10.05
CA SER A 200 -21.70 28.71 -11.25
C SER A 200 -21.23 30.12 -10.94
N LYS A 201 -21.41 30.60 -9.70
CA LYS A 201 -20.91 31.90 -9.22
C LYS A 201 -19.52 31.83 -8.57
N GLY A 202 -18.87 30.66 -8.59
CA GLY A 202 -17.55 30.44 -7.98
C GLY A 202 -17.58 30.00 -6.51
N ASN A 203 -18.75 29.85 -5.89
CA ASN A 203 -18.89 29.39 -4.50
C ASN A 203 -18.86 27.86 -4.44
N TRP A 204 -17.66 27.31 -4.58
CA TRP A 204 -17.42 25.88 -4.79
C TRP A 204 -17.43 25.05 -3.51
N TYR A 205 -17.00 25.61 -2.39
CA TYR A 205 -16.86 24.89 -1.13
C TYR A 205 -17.63 25.59 -0.01
N TYR A 206 -18.16 24.80 0.92
CA TYR A 206 -18.75 25.28 2.16
C TYR A 206 -17.66 25.59 3.19
N ASP A 207 -17.90 26.56 4.08
CA ASP A 207 -17.09 26.77 5.28
C ASP A 207 -17.40 25.69 6.33
N ARG A 208 -17.05 24.44 6.01
CA ARG A 208 -17.10 23.28 6.91
C ARG A 208 -16.13 22.22 6.44
N ALA A 209 -15.54 21.51 7.41
CA ALA A 209 -14.68 20.38 7.14
C ALA A 209 -15.40 19.30 6.31
N LEU A 210 -14.67 18.72 5.36
CA LEU A 210 -15.08 17.53 4.63
C LEU A 210 -15.19 16.34 5.60
N GLY A 211 -16.21 15.49 5.41
CA GLY A 211 -16.42 14.37 6.31
C GLY A 211 -15.24 13.40 6.31
N GLU A 212 -14.79 12.98 7.50
CA GLU A 212 -13.66 12.05 7.68
C GLU A 212 -13.82 10.76 6.85
N LYS A 213 -15.06 10.26 6.71
CA LYS A 213 -15.35 9.08 5.89
C LYS A 213 -15.04 9.30 4.40
N GLN A 214 -15.34 10.49 3.88
CA GLN A 214 -15.03 10.85 2.49
C GLN A 214 -13.52 10.97 2.30
N ILE A 215 -12.84 11.70 3.20
CA ILE A 215 -11.37 11.80 3.19
C ILE A 215 -10.74 10.40 3.21
N ARG A 216 -11.23 9.49 4.06
CA ARG A 216 -10.72 8.11 4.22
C ARG A 216 -10.85 7.28 2.95
N GLY A 217 -11.88 7.54 2.15
CA GLY A 217 -12.17 6.84 0.89
C GLY A 217 -11.53 7.48 -0.34
N MET A 218 -11.04 8.71 -0.23
CA MET A 218 -10.78 9.57 -1.39
C MET A 218 -9.79 8.99 -2.40
N PHE A 219 -8.66 8.41 -1.95
CA PHE A 219 -7.70 7.81 -2.90
C PHE A 219 -8.31 6.66 -3.70
N ARG A 220 -9.15 5.84 -3.05
CA ARG A 220 -9.87 4.75 -3.71
C ARG A 220 -10.95 5.28 -4.66
N GLU A 221 -11.67 6.32 -4.25
CA GLU A 221 -12.69 6.99 -5.07
C GLU A 221 -12.07 7.60 -6.33
N ILE A 222 -10.90 8.22 -6.23
CA ILE A 222 -10.12 8.73 -7.37
C ILE A 222 -9.81 7.59 -8.36
N CYS A 223 -9.27 6.47 -7.87
CA CYS A 223 -8.96 5.34 -8.74
C CYS A 223 -10.20 4.82 -9.49
N ILE A 224 -11.34 4.69 -8.79
CA ILE A 224 -12.60 4.24 -9.39
C ILE A 224 -13.11 5.26 -10.42
N ALA A 225 -13.10 6.55 -10.07
CA ALA A 225 -13.60 7.61 -10.92
C ALA A 225 -12.79 7.78 -12.21
N CYS A 226 -11.50 7.41 -12.19
CA CYS A 226 -10.61 7.44 -13.36
C CYS A 226 -10.50 6.09 -14.07
N GLY A 227 -11.33 5.09 -13.71
CA GLY A 227 -11.36 3.80 -14.40
C GLY A 227 -10.16 2.88 -14.13
N ILE A 228 -9.39 3.11 -13.07
CA ILE A 228 -8.26 2.25 -12.69
C ILE A 228 -8.78 0.94 -12.11
N ASP A 229 -8.32 -0.20 -12.65
CA ASP A 229 -8.66 -1.52 -12.10
C ASP A 229 -7.97 -1.73 -10.74
N ILE A 230 -8.78 -1.69 -9.69
CA ILE A 230 -8.38 -1.95 -8.31
C ILE A 230 -8.87 -3.30 -7.80
N SER A 231 -9.37 -4.18 -8.68
CA SER A 231 -9.87 -5.50 -8.31
C SER A 231 -8.73 -6.34 -7.69
N GLY A 232 -9.01 -6.95 -6.54
CA GLY A 232 -8.03 -7.74 -5.80
C GLY A 232 -6.93 -6.94 -5.07
N ARG A 233 -6.76 -5.64 -5.36
CA ARG A 233 -5.74 -4.74 -4.79
C ARG A 233 -6.21 -4.10 -3.47
N ASN A 234 -5.28 -3.87 -2.55
CA ASN A 234 -5.57 -3.19 -1.28
C ASN A 234 -5.25 -1.69 -1.40
N ILE A 235 -6.17 -0.96 -2.05
CA ILE A 235 -6.04 0.48 -2.29
C ILE A 235 -6.70 1.28 -1.16
N SER A 236 -5.94 2.22 -0.60
CA SER A 236 -6.39 3.17 0.43
C SER A 236 -5.58 4.48 0.32
N ASN A 237 -5.83 5.48 1.16
CA ASN A 237 -4.98 6.69 1.19
C ASN A 237 -3.50 6.37 1.45
N HIS A 238 -3.19 5.25 2.12
CA HIS A 238 -1.81 4.81 2.31
C HIS A 238 -1.12 4.44 0.99
N SER A 239 -1.89 4.02 -0.02
CA SER A 239 -1.37 3.72 -1.36
C SER A 239 -0.71 4.92 -2.02
N GLY A 240 -1.15 6.15 -1.73
CA GLY A 240 -0.47 7.35 -2.21
C GLY A 240 0.96 7.46 -1.68
N ARG A 241 1.15 7.17 -0.39
CA ARG A 241 2.47 7.10 0.24
C ARG A 241 3.32 5.95 -0.31
N ASP A 242 2.73 4.76 -0.52
CA ASP A 242 3.42 3.65 -1.18
C ASP A 242 3.91 4.05 -2.58
N THR A 243 3.08 4.76 -3.34
CA THR A 243 3.37 5.18 -4.72
C THR A 243 4.57 6.12 -4.77
N VAL A 244 4.59 7.18 -3.97
CA VAL A 244 5.70 8.15 -4.00
C VAL A 244 7.01 7.55 -3.51
N ILE A 245 7.00 6.77 -2.43
CA ILE A 245 8.25 6.15 -1.92
C ILE A 245 8.84 5.19 -2.95
N GLN A 246 7.99 4.40 -3.62
CA GLN A 246 8.43 3.52 -4.70
C GLN A 246 8.97 4.33 -5.89
N SER A 247 8.31 5.44 -6.24
CA SER A 247 8.75 6.32 -7.35
C SER A 247 10.10 6.99 -7.07
N ILE A 248 10.35 7.44 -5.84
CA ILE A 248 11.65 8.00 -5.42
C ILE A 248 12.75 6.96 -5.64
N PHE A 249 12.51 5.71 -5.22
CA PHE A 249 13.48 4.63 -5.38
C PHE A 249 13.67 4.21 -6.85
N ASP A 250 12.59 4.15 -7.63
CA ASP A 250 12.68 3.79 -9.05
C ASP A 250 13.40 4.86 -9.88
N ALA A 251 13.40 6.11 -9.42
CA ALA A 251 14.21 7.19 -9.98
C ALA A 251 15.72 7.11 -9.60
N GLY A 252 16.12 6.13 -8.78
CA GLY A 252 17.52 5.89 -8.42
C GLY A 252 18.04 6.70 -7.23
N ASN A 253 17.15 7.38 -6.49
CA ASN A 253 17.53 8.11 -5.28
C ASN A 253 17.96 7.15 -4.15
N GLU A 254 18.78 7.66 -3.24
CA GLU A 254 19.28 6.90 -2.11
C GLU A 254 18.18 6.65 -1.07
N GLU A 255 18.34 5.57 -0.31
CA GLU A 255 17.39 5.22 0.76
C GLU A 255 17.27 6.34 1.81
N ILE A 256 18.39 7.00 2.13
CA ILE A 256 18.43 8.08 3.12
C ILE A 256 17.61 9.29 2.66
N GLU A 257 17.60 9.60 1.36
CA GLU A 257 16.81 10.68 0.77
C GLU A 257 15.31 10.33 0.81
N ALA A 258 14.96 9.10 0.46
CA ALA A 258 13.58 8.61 0.58
C ALA A 258 13.10 8.64 2.04
N MET A 259 13.95 8.30 3.00
CA MET A 259 13.66 8.38 4.43
C MET A 259 13.46 9.82 4.90
N ALA A 260 14.33 10.74 4.45
CA ALA A 260 14.24 12.17 4.77
C ALA A 260 12.93 12.77 4.26
N ILE A 261 12.54 12.51 3.01
CA ILE A 261 11.30 13.04 2.41
C ILE A 261 10.06 12.42 3.07
N SER A 262 10.10 11.11 3.35
CA SER A 262 8.94 10.41 3.89
C SER A 262 8.80 10.52 5.42
N GLY A 263 9.81 11.01 6.14
CA GLY A 263 9.82 11.05 7.61
C GLY A 263 9.85 9.66 8.23
N HIS A 264 10.72 8.78 7.73
CA HIS A 264 11.02 7.48 8.35
C HIS A 264 12.34 7.55 9.12
N ASN A 265 12.33 7.11 10.38
CA ASN A 265 13.53 7.10 11.23
C ASN A 265 14.34 5.79 11.13
N SER A 266 13.94 4.85 10.26
CA SER A 266 14.67 3.58 10.09
C SER A 266 14.48 2.99 8.69
N SER A 267 15.52 2.33 8.21
CA SER A 267 15.54 1.51 7.00
C SER A 267 14.44 0.46 6.98
N THR A 268 14.25 -0.24 8.10
CA THR A 268 13.18 -1.25 8.23
C THR A 268 11.80 -0.64 8.02
N GLY A 269 11.60 0.62 8.41
CA GLY A 269 10.36 1.36 8.18
C GLY A 269 10.09 1.57 6.68
N VAL A 270 11.07 2.10 5.94
CA VAL A 270 10.94 2.42 4.51
C VAL A 270 10.94 1.17 3.63
N HIS A 271 11.63 0.10 4.01
CA HIS A 271 11.68 -1.17 3.28
C HIS A 271 10.31 -1.85 3.12
N ASN A 272 9.33 -1.54 3.98
CA ASN A 272 7.96 -2.06 3.82
C ASN A 272 7.26 -1.54 2.55
N TYR A 273 7.72 -0.39 2.04
CA TYR A 273 7.21 0.25 0.83
C TYR A 273 8.02 -0.16 -0.40
N LEU A 274 9.34 -0.32 -0.25
CA LEU A 274 10.26 -0.74 -1.29
C LEU A 274 9.99 -2.20 -1.70
N LYS A 275 9.12 -2.37 -2.70
CA LYS A 275 8.78 -3.67 -3.24
C LYS A 275 9.46 -3.79 -4.59
N VAL A 276 10.40 -4.72 -4.71
CA VAL A 276 10.84 -5.16 -6.04
C VAL A 276 9.62 -5.71 -6.76
N THR A 277 9.16 -5.00 -7.78
CA THR A 277 7.95 -5.35 -8.54
C THR A 277 8.09 -6.78 -9.08
N LYS A 278 6.97 -7.48 -9.27
CA LYS A 278 7.00 -8.83 -9.87
C LYS A 278 7.71 -8.82 -11.22
N GLU A 279 7.56 -7.74 -11.97
CA GLU A 279 8.25 -7.51 -13.23
C GLU A 279 9.77 -7.35 -13.06
N LYS A 280 10.23 -6.50 -12.13
CA LYS A 280 11.66 -6.37 -11.84
C LYS A 280 12.26 -7.69 -11.34
N LYS A 281 11.54 -8.46 -10.51
CA LYS A 281 11.92 -9.83 -10.13
C LYS A 281 12.03 -10.75 -11.36
N ARG A 282 11.05 -10.72 -12.27
CA ARG A 282 11.07 -11.50 -13.52
C ARG A 282 12.25 -11.10 -14.40
N LYS A 283 12.55 -9.81 -14.56
CA LYS A 283 13.69 -9.31 -15.34
C LYS A 283 15.03 -9.75 -14.74
N ILE A 284 15.19 -9.64 -13.41
CA ILE A 284 16.39 -10.10 -12.71
C ILE A 284 16.58 -11.61 -12.91
N LEU A 285 15.52 -12.40 -12.72
CA LEU A 285 15.58 -13.86 -12.93
C LEU A 285 15.80 -14.22 -14.41
N GLY A 286 15.25 -13.45 -15.33
CA GLY A 286 15.51 -13.57 -16.76
C GLY A 286 16.99 -13.40 -17.09
N SER A 287 17.66 -12.42 -16.47
CA SER A 287 19.11 -12.25 -16.64
C SER A 287 19.93 -13.44 -16.11
N VAL A 288 19.42 -14.16 -15.09
CA VAL A 288 20.05 -15.39 -14.60
C VAL A 288 19.93 -16.48 -15.66
N ILE A 289 18.75 -16.66 -16.24
CA ILE A 289 18.53 -17.62 -17.32
C ILE A 289 19.42 -17.29 -18.51
N GLN A 290 19.44 -16.02 -18.95
CA GLN A 290 20.27 -15.55 -20.05
C GLN A 290 21.76 -15.89 -19.85
N ARG A 291 22.33 -15.56 -18.69
CA ARG A 291 23.73 -15.91 -18.36
C ARG A 291 24.00 -17.40 -18.33
N LEU A 292 23.03 -18.22 -17.93
CA LEU A 292 23.15 -19.68 -17.92
C LEU A 292 23.05 -20.27 -19.33
N THR A 293 22.33 -19.61 -20.24
CA THR A 293 22.18 -20.04 -21.64
C THR A 293 23.29 -19.50 -22.56
N GLU A 294 24.00 -18.44 -22.17
CA GLU A 294 25.06 -17.79 -22.95
C GLU A 294 26.44 -18.52 -22.91
N ARG A 295 26.48 -19.84 -22.70
CA ARG A 295 27.69 -20.64 -23.02
C ARG A 295 27.33 -21.95 -23.71
N THR A 296 27.28 -21.91 -25.04
CA THR A 296 27.63 -23.06 -25.91
C THR A 296 27.91 -22.68 -27.38
N SER A 297 28.20 -21.42 -27.73
CA SER A 297 28.57 -21.05 -29.12
C SER A 297 30.03 -20.66 -29.32
N ASP A 298 30.77 -20.23 -28.29
CA ASP A 298 32.04 -19.50 -28.53
C ASP A 298 33.32 -20.32 -28.24
N ILE A 299 33.26 -21.66 -28.28
CA ILE A 299 34.45 -22.52 -28.07
C ILE A 299 35.01 -23.12 -29.39
N ASN A 300 34.30 -23.03 -30.52
CA ASN A 300 34.74 -23.68 -31.77
C ASN A 300 35.37 -22.75 -32.83
N SER A 301 35.70 -21.50 -32.54
CA SER A 301 36.38 -20.63 -33.51
C SER A 301 37.82 -20.28 -33.10
N LYS A 302 38.63 -21.29 -32.78
CA LYS A 302 40.11 -21.19 -32.81
C LYS A 302 40.74 -22.52 -33.20
N ALA A 303 40.78 -22.78 -34.50
CA ALA A 303 41.83 -23.58 -35.14
C ALA A 303 41.75 -23.39 -36.66
N GLU A 304 42.52 -22.47 -37.22
CA GLU A 304 43.45 -22.75 -38.33
C GLU A 304 44.26 -21.49 -38.68
N ILE A 305 45.53 -21.72 -39.01
CA ILE A 305 46.63 -20.75 -39.12
C ILE A 305 46.92 -20.47 -40.61
N GLN A 306 47.09 -19.19 -40.93
CA GLN A 306 47.88 -18.49 -41.98
C GLN A 306 48.07 -19.08 -43.40
N TYR A 307 47.96 -18.21 -44.42
CA TYR A 307 49.11 -17.73 -45.22
C TYR A 307 48.81 -16.36 -45.85
N ASP A 308 49.83 -15.51 -45.89
CA ASP A 308 49.85 -14.12 -46.36
C ASP A 308 49.74 -13.97 -47.90
N ASN A 309 49.18 -12.85 -48.36
CA ASN A 309 49.75 -12.00 -49.42
C ASN A 309 49.00 -10.65 -49.52
N GLU A 310 49.78 -9.57 -49.52
CA GLU A 310 49.35 -8.19 -49.75
C GLU A 310 48.89 -7.97 -51.21
N VAL A 311 47.92 -7.07 -51.44
CA VAL A 311 47.99 -5.88 -52.34
C VAL A 311 46.61 -5.18 -52.39
N GLN A 312 46.70 -3.88 -52.66
CA GLN A 312 45.82 -2.74 -52.44
C GLN A 312 44.47 -2.63 -53.20
N HIS A 313 43.65 -1.74 -52.62
CA HIS A 313 42.74 -0.73 -53.21
C HIS A 313 41.35 -1.12 -53.78
N ASP A 314 40.38 -0.39 -53.22
CA ASP A 314 39.05 0.05 -53.69
C ASP A 314 38.01 -0.96 -54.16
N ASN A 315 36.89 -1.01 -53.42
CA ASN A 315 35.60 -0.56 -53.95
C ASN A 315 34.53 -0.43 -52.86
N GLU A 316 33.75 0.64 -52.96
CA GLU A 316 32.50 0.91 -52.24
C GLU A 316 31.51 -0.25 -52.38
N VAL A 317 30.87 -0.67 -51.28
CA VAL A 317 29.46 -1.10 -51.30
C VAL A 317 28.80 -0.75 -49.95
N GLN A 318 27.64 -0.09 -50.06
CA GLN A 318 26.70 0.26 -49.00
C GLN A 318 26.34 -0.92 -48.09
N TYR A 319 26.22 -0.65 -46.79
CA TYR A 319 25.49 -1.52 -45.86
C TYR A 319 24.31 -0.76 -45.25
N ASP A 320 23.11 -1.17 -45.68
CA ASP A 320 21.85 -0.92 -45.01
C ASP A 320 21.85 -1.68 -43.67
N ASN A 321 21.87 -0.94 -42.55
CA ASN A 321 21.64 -1.51 -41.23
C ASN A 321 20.14 -1.60 -40.95
N ASN A 322 19.51 -2.65 -41.46
CA ASN A 322 18.21 -3.13 -41.00
C ASN A 322 18.44 -4.24 -39.98
N MET A 323 18.68 -3.87 -38.72
CA MET A 323 18.76 -4.84 -37.63
C MET A 323 17.35 -5.10 -37.10
N GLN A 324 16.65 -6.04 -37.73
CA GLN A 324 15.44 -6.63 -37.18
C GLN A 324 15.81 -7.33 -35.87
N HIS A 325 15.22 -6.85 -34.76
CA HIS A 325 15.14 -7.62 -33.54
C HIS A 325 14.26 -8.84 -33.82
N ASP A 326 14.89 -10.00 -34.02
CA ASP A 326 14.17 -11.26 -34.06
C ASP A 326 13.50 -11.50 -32.70
N GLU A 327 12.18 -11.37 -32.68
CA GLU A 327 11.34 -11.94 -31.64
C GLU A 327 11.58 -13.45 -31.62
N ILE A 328 12.25 -13.94 -30.58
CA ILE A 328 12.21 -15.37 -30.25
C ILE A 328 10.76 -15.68 -29.88
N ALA A 329 10.00 -16.15 -30.86
CA ALA A 329 8.68 -16.69 -30.69
C ALA A 329 8.77 -17.90 -29.74
N LEU A 330 8.52 -17.68 -28.45
CA LEU A 330 8.32 -18.75 -27.48
C LEU A 330 6.97 -19.41 -27.77
N SER A 331 6.97 -20.34 -28.74
CA SER A 331 5.83 -21.20 -29.01
C SER A 331 5.58 -22.11 -27.79
N GLY A 332 4.42 -21.95 -27.16
CA GLY A 332 3.73 -23.03 -26.44
C GLY A 332 4.12 -23.27 -24.99
N PHE A 333 3.88 -22.30 -24.09
CA PHE A 333 3.67 -22.63 -22.67
C PHE A 333 2.18 -22.62 -22.33
N SER A 334 1.58 -23.80 -22.11
CA SER A 334 0.27 -23.90 -21.49
C SER A 334 0.31 -23.32 -20.08
N LYS A 335 -0.74 -22.60 -19.66
CA LYS A 335 -0.80 -22.09 -18.28
C LYS A 335 -0.78 -23.28 -17.32
N ALA A 336 -0.05 -23.20 -16.21
CA ALA A 336 -0.02 -24.27 -15.21
C ALA A 336 -1.42 -24.67 -14.72
N SER A 337 -2.39 -23.75 -14.77
CA SER A 337 -3.80 -24.01 -14.50
C SER A 337 -4.47 -24.96 -15.51
N GLU A 338 -4.04 -24.99 -16.77
CA GLU A 338 -4.51 -25.93 -17.80
C GLU A 338 -3.98 -27.35 -17.54
N LEU A 339 -2.73 -27.46 -17.10
CA LEU A 339 -2.11 -28.74 -16.75
C LEU A 339 -2.69 -29.34 -15.46
N LEU A 340 -3.09 -28.51 -14.49
CA LEU A 340 -3.68 -28.94 -13.22
C LEU A 340 -5.16 -29.33 -13.32
N LYS A 341 -5.93 -28.80 -14.28
CA LYS A 341 -7.32 -29.23 -14.53
C LYS A 341 -7.43 -30.71 -14.90
N ASN A 342 -6.36 -31.29 -15.48
CA ASN A 342 -6.33 -32.70 -15.88
C ASN A 342 -5.96 -33.67 -14.75
N LYS A 343 -5.60 -33.18 -13.55
CA LYS A 343 -5.29 -34.01 -12.38
C LYS A 343 -6.15 -33.58 -11.19
N ASN A 344 -7.37 -34.12 -11.09
CA ASN A 344 -8.06 -34.60 -9.88
C ASN A 344 -9.60 -34.52 -10.00
N LYS A 345 -10.21 -35.56 -10.57
CA LYS A 345 -11.52 -36.06 -10.12
C LYS A 345 -11.27 -37.16 -9.08
N ARG A 346 -11.20 -36.80 -7.80
CA ARG A 346 -11.53 -37.70 -6.69
C ARG A 346 -12.35 -36.90 -5.67
N PRO A 347 -13.61 -37.28 -5.38
CA PRO A 347 -14.44 -36.54 -4.45
C PRO A 347 -13.89 -36.74 -3.03
N LEU A 348 -13.61 -35.64 -2.33
CA LEU A 348 -13.55 -35.66 -0.88
C LEU A 348 -14.99 -35.70 -0.37
N GLN A 349 -15.28 -36.69 0.46
CA GLN A 349 -16.60 -36.95 1.02
C GLN A 349 -17.17 -35.70 1.72
N GLU A 350 -18.31 -35.23 1.22
CA GLU A 350 -19.21 -34.36 1.96
C GLU A 350 -19.87 -35.16 3.09
N THR A 351 -19.69 -34.73 4.33
CA THR A 351 -20.53 -35.16 5.45
C THR A 351 -21.55 -34.07 5.78
N SER A 352 -22.70 -34.19 5.12
CA SER A 352 -24.06 -34.10 5.68
C SER A 352 -24.37 -33.08 6.81
N THR A 353 -25.12 -32.05 6.43
CA THR A 353 -26.36 -31.51 7.02
C THR A 353 -26.59 -31.60 8.54
N ASN A 354 -26.89 -30.45 9.17
CA ASN A 354 -28.04 -30.38 10.07
C ASN A 354 -28.71 -29.00 10.18
N LYS A 355 -30.02 -29.09 10.44
CA LYS A 355 -31.13 -28.16 10.21
C LYS A 355 -31.24 -26.94 11.15
N ASN A 356 -31.91 -25.92 10.61
CA ASN A 356 -32.84 -24.94 11.20
C ASN A 356 -32.49 -24.28 12.54
N ILE A 357 -32.29 -22.96 12.50
CA ILE A 357 -32.57 -22.07 13.63
C ILE A 357 -33.44 -20.90 13.17
N ASN A 358 -34.64 -20.85 13.76
CA ASN A 358 -35.64 -19.80 13.64
C ASN A 358 -35.05 -18.42 14.02
N VAL A 359 -35.29 -17.43 13.17
CA VAL A 359 -34.92 -16.03 13.43
C VAL A 359 -36.10 -15.34 14.12
N ASN A 360 -36.00 -15.15 15.44
CA ASN A 360 -36.83 -14.16 16.13
C ASN A 360 -36.03 -12.86 16.29
N ASN A 361 -36.46 -11.84 15.56
CA ASN A 361 -35.95 -10.48 15.64
C ASN A 361 -36.45 -9.83 16.93
N ASN A 362 -35.53 -9.35 17.78
CA ASN A 362 -35.82 -8.18 18.61
C ASN A 362 -34.54 -7.37 18.89
N LYS A 363 -34.63 -6.08 18.55
CA LYS A 363 -33.56 -5.07 18.62
C LYS A 363 -33.16 -4.80 20.08
N LYS A 364 -31.88 -4.96 20.43
CA LYS A 364 -31.22 -4.26 21.56
C LYS A 364 -29.69 -4.20 21.36
N LYS A 365 -29.11 -3.05 21.76
CA LYS A 365 -27.73 -2.54 21.63
C LYS A 365 -26.63 -3.57 21.27
N LYS A 366 -25.89 -3.31 20.16
CA LYS A 366 -24.77 -4.11 19.64
C LYS A 366 -23.59 -4.20 20.63
N ARG A 367 -23.58 -5.20 21.51
CA ARG A 367 -22.34 -5.76 22.06
C ARG A 367 -21.74 -6.71 21.02
N LYS A 368 -20.44 -6.57 20.68
CA LYS A 368 -19.76 -7.50 19.78
C LYS A 368 -19.70 -8.88 20.46
N LYS A 369 -20.54 -9.83 20.02
CA LYS A 369 -20.54 -11.21 20.50
C LYS A 369 -19.32 -11.93 19.89
N ILE A 370 -18.39 -12.38 20.75
CA ILE A 370 -17.23 -13.20 20.35
C ILE A 370 -17.65 -14.67 20.41
N ILE A 371 -17.33 -15.45 19.37
CA ILE A 371 -17.60 -16.89 19.34
C ILE A 371 -16.32 -17.63 19.74
N ILE A 372 -16.42 -18.50 20.74
CA ILE A 372 -15.35 -19.41 21.16
C ILE A 372 -15.84 -20.82 20.84
N ASN A 373 -15.16 -21.52 19.93
CA ASN A 373 -15.56 -22.85 19.52
C ASN A 373 -14.78 -23.91 20.32
N LYS A 374 -15.47 -24.71 21.16
CA LYS A 374 -14.86 -25.67 22.09
C LYS A 374 -14.36 -26.97 21.41
N TYR A 375 -14.74 -27.25 20.16
CA TYR A 375 -14.54 -28.55 19.51
C TYR A 375 -13.18 -28.79 18.81
N TYR A 376 -12.23 -27.85 18.86
CA TYR A 376 -10.97 -28.00 18.13
C TYR A 376 -9.85 -28.73 18.91
N TYR A 377 -10.11 -29.21 20.14
CA TYR A 377 -9.05 -29.68 21.04
C TYR A 377 -8.54 -31.12 20.83
N ASN A 378 -9.01 -31.85 19.81
CA ASN A 378 -8.68 -33.28 19.69
C ASN A 378 -7.32 -33.59 19.01
N ASN A 379 -6.59 -32.62 18.45
CA ASN A 379 -5.36 -32.91 17.68
C ASN A 379 -4.11 -32.11 18.08
N CYS A 380 -4.07 -31.46 19.25
CA CYS A 380 -2.85 -30.83 19.74
C CYS A 380 -2.09 -31.75 20.72
N SER A 381 -1.47 -32.81 20.20
CA SER A 381 -0.36 -33.46 20.90
C SER A 381 0.85 -32.54 20.81
N ILE A 382 0.99 -31.65 21.80
CA ILE A 382 2.26 -30.96 22.02
C ILE A 382 3.20 -32.03 22.57
N TYR A 383 4.22 -32.38 21.78
CA TYR A 383 5.30 -33.27 22.17
C TYR A 383 5.82 -32.86 23.55
N ASN A 384 5.67 -33.74 24.53
CA ASN A 384 6.49 -33.74 25.74
C ASN A 384 7.84 -34.33 25.34
N ASN A 385 8.90 -33.54 25.45
CA ASN A 385 10.23 -33.95 25.92
C ASN A 385 10.94 -32.70 26.44
#